data_AF-A0A2G8LA05-F1
#
_entry.id   AF-A0A2G8LA05-F1
#
_cell.length_a   1.000
_cell.length_b   1.000
_cell.length_c   1.000
_cell.angle_alpha   90.00
_cell.angle_beta   90.00
_cell.angle_gamma   90.00
#
_symmetry.space_group_name_H-M   'P 1'
#
loop_
_entity.id
_entity.type
_entity.pdbx_description
1 polymer ?
#
loop_
_entity_poly.entity_id
_entity_poly.type
_entity_poly.pdbx_seq_one_letter_code
_entity_poly.pdbx_strand_id
1 'polypeptide(L)'
;CTGPDCGNEVARYLTIAKDPMEDTAVQELQRLLLLMLGCAVQCDQKEMFIERIKQLDLDVQQAIVVHIQEVTDNTENVFNLHWGELPSDQFEGIFKTVFNQVKSLATERDEYSKIIIELSQEKPDQSLPYAPSPVSPVPSQDKHRQVTIDLAETKSKLRRLRQEVEEKNEVILEYKEEAEKINVTLQQLRQENLELTQDARAARAYRDELDVYKEMALKSRQLEVEVTKYKEKMNEMDYLSKRVEEMIGWKKSRGW
;
A
#
# COMPACT_ATOMS: atom_id res chain seq x y z
N CYS A 1 -11.36 10.56 42.33
CA CYS A 1 -10.38 9.98 43.27
C CYS A 1 -9.13 10.85 43.24
N THR A 2 -8.67 11.34 44.39
CA THR A 2 -7.46 12.18 44.55
C THR A 2 -6.36 11.32 45.16
N GLY A 3 -5.81 10.41 44.37
CA GLY A 3 -4.66 9.57 44.74
C GLY A 3 -3.52 9.76 43.73
N PRO A 4 -2.24 9.54 44.10
CA PRO A 4 -1.08 9.82 43.26
C PRO A 4 -0.90 8.89 42.05
N ASP A 5 -1.76 7.88 41.89
CA ASP A 5 -1.61 6.80 40.89
C ASP A 5 -2.62 6.86 39.73
N CYS A 6 -3.35 7.97 39.55
CA CYS A 6 -4.19 8.17 38.37
C CYS A 6 -3.50 9.11 37.38
N GLY A 7 -2.63 8.57 36.54
CA GLY A 7 -1.95 9.30 35.47
C GLY A 7 -1.28 8.36 34.47
N ASN A 8 -2.06 7.92 33.47
CA ASN A 8 -1.66 7.08 32.32
C ASN A 8 -0.39 7.67 31.65
N GLU A 9 0.74 6.97 31.50
CA GLU A 9 1.08 5.64 30.94
C GLU A 9 1.47 5.65 29.45
N VAL A 10 2.43 6.51 29.08
CA VAL A 10 3.32 6.27 27.93
C VAL A 10 4.62 5.69 28.44
N ALA A 11 5.06 4.55 27.88
CA ALA A 11 6.27 3.86 28.30
C ALA A 11 7.46 4.83 28.33
N ARG A 12 8.10 5.00 29.50
CA ARG A 12 9.30 5.83 29.64
C ARG A 12 10.49 5.11 29.02
N TYR A 13 10.63 5.19 27.70
CA TYR A 13 11.72 4.56 26.94
C TYR A 13 13.11 4.94 27.46
N LEU A 14 13.26 6.13 28.03
CA LEU A 14 14.51 6.58 28.67
C LEU A 14 14.86 5.76 29.93
N THR A 15 13.86 5.29 30.69
CA THR A 15 14.08 4.40 31.85
C THR A 15 14.54 3.03 31.37
N ILE A 16 13.89 2.49 30.33
CA ILE A 16 14.28 1.22 29.68
C ILE A 16 15.70 1.30 29.10
N ALA A 17 16.06 2.42 28.46
CA ALA A 17 17.35 2.58 27.81
C ALA A 17 18.51 2.84 28.79
N LYS A 18 18.24 3.35 30.00
CA LYS A 18 19.26 3.66 31.01
C LYS A 18 19.66 2.42 31.81
N ASP A 19 18.70 1.63 32.28
CA ASP A 19 18.95 0.36 32.97
C ASP A 19 17.77 -0.61 32.75
N PRO A 20 17.89 -1.58 31.82
CA PRO A 20 16.79 -2.48 31.48
C PRO A 20 16.48 -3.52 32.57
N MET A 21 17.32 -3.64 33.61
CA MET A 21 17.14 -4.63 34.68
C MET A 21 16.51 -4.02 35.95
N GLU A 22 16.26 -2.70 35.96
CA GLU A 22 15.57 -2.02 37.05
C GLU A 22 14.07 -2.39 37.04
N ASP A 23 13.46 -2.60 38.22
CA ASP A 23 12.04 -2.95 38.34
C ASP A 23 11.12 -1.94 37.62
N THR A 24 11.52 -0.66 37.62
CA THR A 24 10.82 0.41 36.91
C THR A 24 10.91 0.22 35.39
N ALA A 25 12.07 -0.16 34.84
CA ALA A 25 12.23 -0.45 33.41
C ALA A 25 11.42 -1.68 32.96
N VAL A 26 11.35 -2.71 33.80
CA VAL A 26 10.53 -3.91 33.52
C VAL A 26 9.05 -3.56 33.46
N GLN A 27 8.55 -2.72 34.37
CA GLN A 27 7.17 -2.21 34.33
C GLN A 27 6.89 -1.39 33.07
N GLU A 28 7.81 -0.50 32.68
CA GLU A 28 7.67 0.28 31.44
C GLU A 28 7.71 -0.60 30.18
N LEU A 29 8.50 -1.67 30.18
CA LEU A 29 8.53 -2.66 29.10
C LEU A 29 7.21 -3.46 29.03
N GLN A 30 6.66 -3.83 30.18
CA GLN A 30 5.37 -4.51 30.25
C GLN A 30 4.25 -3.62 29.70
N ARG A 31 4.24 -2.32 30.03
CA ARG A 31 3.31 -1.33 29.45
C ARG A 31 3.44 -1.24 27.93
N LEU A 32 4.67 -1.21 27.41
CA LEU A 32 4.91 -1.19 25.96
C LEU A 32 4.37 -2.44 25.26
N LEU A 33 4.63 -3.62 25.84
CA LEU A 33 4.13 -4.89 25.32
C LEU A 33 2.59 -4.95 25.35
N LEU A 34 1.97 -4.44 26.41
CA LEU A 34 0.52 -4.34 26.55
C LEU A 34 -0.10 -3.44 25.47
N LEU A 35 0.52 -2.29 25.18
CA LEU A 35 0.09 -1.40 24.12
C LEU A 35 0.20 -2.05 22.73
N MET A 36 1.32 -2.73 22.44
CA MET A 36 1.48 -3.46 21.18
C MET A 36 0.46 -4.59 21.03
N LEU A 37 0.14 -5.30 22.12
CA LEU A 37 -0.91 -6.30 22.15
C LEU A 37 -2.28 -5.67 21.85
N GLY A 38 -2.60 -4.54 22.49
CA GLY A 38 -3.82 -3.76 22.22
C GLY A 38 -3.96 -3.39 20.74
N CYS A 39 -2.89 -2.86 20.13
CA CYS A 39 -2.86 -2.56 18.70
C CYS A 39 -3.09 -3.82 17.84
N ALA A 40 -2.46 -4.94 18.18
CA ALA A 40 -2.59 -6.19 17.42
C ALA A 40 -4.01 -6.76 17.47
N VAL A 41 -4.67 -6.71 18.63
CA VAL A 41 -6.02 -7.29 18.81
C VAL A 41 -7.17 -6.35 18.44
N GLN A 42 -6.88 -5.05 18.26
CA GLN A 42 -7.86 -4.04 17.83
C GLN A 42 -7.71 -3.61 16.37
N CYS A 43 -6.73 -4.12 15.62
CA CYS A 43 -6.55 -3.80 14.20
C CYS A 43 -7.52 -4.55 13.28
N ASP A 44 -7.59 -4.13 12.01
CA ASP A 44 -8.44 -4.75 10.98
C ASP A 44 -8.10 -6.25 10.75
N GLN A 45 -6.86 -6.66 11.04
CA GLN A 45 -6.39 -8.03 10.89
C GLN A 45 -6.34 -8.80 12.22
N LYS A 46 -7.10 -8.39 13.24
CA LYS A 46 -7.10 -9.01 14.59
C LYS A 46 -7.25 -10.53 14.58
N GLU A 47 -8.02 -11.08 13.64
CA GLU A 47 -8.27 -12.53 13.52
C GLU A 47 -6.97 -13.32 13.33
N MET A 48 -6.04 -12.81 12.52
CA MET A 48 -4.73 -13.43 12.29
C MET A 48 -3.88 -13.46 13.57
N PHE A 49 -3.90 -12.38 14.35
CA PHE A 49 -3.19 -12.32 15.63
C PHE A 49 -3.81 -13.24 16.68
N ILE A 50 -5.15 -13.30 16.76
CA ILE A 50 -5.86 -14.20 17.67
C ILE A 50 -5.61 -15.67 17.32
N GLU A 51 -5.58 -16.03 16.04
CA GLU A 51 -5.22 -17.39 15.61
C GLU A 51 -3.79 -17.76 15.99
N ARG A 52 -2.85 -16.81 15.91
CA ARG A 52 -1.47 -17.03 16.35
C ARG A 52 -1.36 -17.24 17.86
N ILE A 53 -2.12 -16.49 18.65
CA ILE A 53 -2.17 -16.63 20.12
C ILE A 53 -2.74 -18.00 20.51
N LYS A 54 -3.74 -18.52 19.78
CA LYS A 54 -4.32 -19.85 20.01
C LYS A 54 -3.35 -21.02 19.77
N GLN A 55 -2.22 -20.78 19.11
CA GLN A 55 -1.18 -21.79 18.85
C GLN A 55 -0.11 -21.84 19.96
N LEU A 56 -0.16 -20.93 20.93
CA LEU A 56 0.75 -20.90 22.07
C LEU A 56 0.33 -21.91 23.15
N ASP A 57 1.24 -22.17 24.08
CA ASP A 57 0.96 -23.01 25.25
C ASP A 57 -0.19 -22.44 26.09
N LEU A 58 -0.98 -23.34 26.70
CA LEU A 58 -2.20 -23.00 27.45
C LEU A 58 -1.95 -21.96 28.56
N ASP A 59 -0.84 -22.05 29.28
CA ASP A 59 -0.50 -21.11 30.37
C ASP A 59 -0.23 -19.70 29.81
N VAL A 60 0.45 -19.61 28.67
CA VAL A 60 0.75 -18.34 28.00
C VAL A 60 -0.52 -17.75 27.39
N GLN A 61 -1.37 -18.58 26.80
CA GLN A 61 -2.66 -18.16 26.28
C GLN A 61 -3.52 -17.52 27.38
N GLN A 62 -3.63 -18.16 28.55
CA GLN A 62 -4.40 -17.63 29.67
C GLN A 62 -3.85 -16.28 30.15
N ALA A 63 -2.53 -16.15 30.29
CA ALA A 63 -1.90 -14.89 30.67
C ALA A 63 -2.18 -13.76 29.66
N ILE A 64 -2.08 -14.06 28.35
CA ILE A 64 -2.36 -13.07 27.30
C ILE A 64 -3.84 -12.68 27.27
N VAL A 65 -4.77 -13.60 27.52
CA VAL A 65 -6.22 -13.30 27.54
C VAL A 65 -6.58 -12.29 28.63
N VAL A 66 -5.95 -12.39 29.81
CA VAL A 66 -6.13 -11.40 30.89
C VAL A 66 -5.71 -10.01 30.42
N HIS A 67 -4.56 -9.91 29.75
CA HIS A 67 -4.05 -8.66 29.20
C HIS A 67 -4.88 -8.13 28.03
N ILE A 68 -5.48 -9.02 27.21
CA ILE A 68 -6.43 -8.61 26.15
C ILE A 68 -7.67 -7.97 26.78
N GLN A 69 -8.25 -8.58 27.81
CA GLN A 69 -9.39 -8.02 28.54
C GLN A 69 -9.05 -6.65 29.13
N GLU A 70 -7.86 -6.52 29.72
CA GLU A 70 -7.37 -5.27 30.28
C GLU A 70 -7.28 -4.13 29.25
N VAL A 71 -6.91 -4.41 27.99
CA VAL A 71 -6.81 -3.38 26.93
C VAL A 71 -8.10 -3.19 26.13
N THR A 72 -9.02 -4.14 26.13
CA THR A 72 -10.33 -4.01 25.45
C THR A 72 -11.39 -3.36 26.32
N ASP A 73 -11.34 -3.61 27.64
CA ASP A 73 -12.41 -3.20 28.56
C ASP A 73 -12.09 -1.87 29.26
N ASN A 74 -10.82 -1.44 29.28
CA ASN A 74 -10.39 -0.15 29.82
C ASN A 74 -10.17 0.89 28.71
N THR A 75 -11.21 1.68 28.43
CA THR A 75 -11.16 2.82 27.47
C THR A 75 -10.18 3.93 27.85
N GLU A 76 -9.63 3.90 29.07
CA GLU A 76 -8.60 4.83 29.53
C GLU A 76 -7.19 4.44 29.03
N ASN A 77 -6.95 3.16 28.70
CA ASN A 77 -5.64 2.64 28.34
C ASN A 77 -5.43 2.54 26.82
N VAL A 78 -6.47 2.17 26.07
CA VAL A 78 -6.44 2.09 24.60
C VAL A 78 -7.73 2.63 24.03
N PHE A 79 -7.62 3.66 23.18
CA PHE A 79 -8.79 4.30 22.57
C PHE A 79 -9.34 3.45 21.42
N ASN A 80 -10.58 2.96 21.53
CA ASN A 80 -11.19 2.16 20.47
C ASN A 80 -11.76 3.07 19.36
N LEU A 81 -11.19 3.00 18.15
CA LEU A 81 -11.57 3.83 17.00
C LEU A 81 -12.85 3.37 16.25
N HIS A 82 -13.71 2.55 16.84
CA HIS A 82 -14.96 2.14 16.21
C HIS A 82 -16.07 3.20 16.39
N TRP A 83 -15.99 4.28 15.61
CA TRP A 83 -16.95 5.39 15.59
C TRP A 83 -18.25 5.09 14.81
N GLY A 84 -18.33 3.95 14.12
CA GLY A 84 -19.32 3.70 13.07
C GLY A 84 -20.73 3.36 13.52
N GLU A 85 -20.94 2.85 14.74
CA GLU A 85 -22.24 2.27 15.15
C GLU A 85 -22.59 2.59 16.61
N LEU A 86 -22.41 3.83 17.06
CA LEU A 86 -22.79 4.19 18.43
C LEU A 86 -24.17 4.84 18.54
N PRO A 87 -24.99 4.40 19.51
CA PRO A 87 -26.23 5.06 19.88
C PRO A 87 -25.99 6.55 20.23
N SER A 88 -26.87 7.43 19.74
CA SER A 88 -26.74 8.90 19.87
C SER A 88 -26.60 9.39 21.32
N ASP A 89 -27.12 8.60 22.27
CA ASP A 89 -27.10 8.79 23.72
C ASP A 89 -25.73 8.55 24.38
N GLN A 90 -24.79 7.86 23.72
CA GLN A 90 -23.43 7.60 24.23
C GLN A 90 -22.38 8.57 23.66
N PHE A 91 -22.76 9.35 22.65
CA PHE A 91 -21.86 10.23 21.92
C PHE A 91 -21.27 11.35 22.80
N GLU A 92 -22.06 11.90 23.71
CA GLU A 92 -21.61 12.98 24.62
C GLU A 92 -20.57 12.48 25.64
N GLY A 93 -20.75 11.27 26.16
CA GLY A 93 -19.79 10.63 27.08
C GLY A 93 -18.45 10.34 26.41
N ILE A 94 -18.49 9.87 25.16
CA ILE A 94 -17.28 9.58 24.38
C ILE A 94 -16.59 10.85 23.95
N PHE A 95 -17.33 11.86 23.47
CA PHE A 95 -16.76 13.16 23.13
C PHE A 95 -16.06 13.80 24.33
N LYS A 96 -16.67 13.73 25.53
CA LYS A 96 -16.07 14.19 26.77
C LYS A 96 -14.80 13.41 27.12
N THR A 97 -14.79 12.10 26.92
CA THR A 97 -13.62 11.24 27.15
C THR A 97 -12.48 11.57 26.20
N VAL A 98 -12.76 11.67 24.90
CA VAL A 98 -11.80 12.07 23.85
C VAL A 98 -11.23 13.45 24.14
N PHE A 99 -12.10 14.41 24.48
CA PHE A 99 -11.68 15.77 24.78
C PHE A 99 -10.71 15.80 25.97
N ASN A 100 -11.01 15.06 27.03
CA ASN A 100 -10.12 14.97 28.20
C ASN A 100 -8.80 14.27 27.87
N GLN A 101 -8.81 13.22 27.06
CA GLN A 101 -7.61 12.52 26.62
C GLN A 101 -6.73 13.40 25.72
N VAL A 102 -7.32 14.07 24.72
CA VAL A 102 -6.59 15.02 23.86
C VAL A 102 -5.99 16.16 24.68
N LYS A 103 -6.72 16.65 25.68
CA LYS A 103 -6.22 17.66 26.61
C LYS A 103 -5.03 17.13 27.44
N SER A 104 -5.11 15.92 27.98
CA SER A 104 -4.00 15.29 28.73
C SER A 104 -2.77 15.09 27.84
N LEU A 105 -2.96 14.54 26.64
CA LEU A 105 -1.90 14.33 25.66
C LEU A 105 -1.21 15.64 25.26
N ALA A 106 -1.99 16.72 25.10
CA ALA A 106 -1.43 18.04 24.82
C ALA A 106 -0.58 18.55 26.00
N THR A 107 -1.04 18.38 27.24
CA THR A 107 -0.27 18.77 28.43
C THR A 107 1.01 17.93 28.59
N GLU A 108 0.94 16.62 28.36
CA GLU A 108 2.08 15.71 28.42
C GLU A 108 3.12 16.05 27.35
N ARG A 109 2.69 16.29 26.10
CA ARG A 109 3.58 16.73 25.02
C ARG A 109 4.33 18.00 25.41
N ASP A 110 3.65 18.95 26.04
CA ASP A 110 4.25 20.20 26.47
C ASP A 110 5.24 19.98 27.64
N GLU A 111 4.97 19.04 28.54
CA GLU A 111 5.91 18.61 29.59
C GLU A 111 7.14 17.90 29.03
N TYR A 112 6.96 16.94 28.12
CA TYR A 112 8.07 16.27 27.45
C TYR A 112 8.93 17.25 26.65
N SER A 113 8.30 18.24 26.01
CA SER A 113 9.02 19.30 25.31
C SER A 113 9.92 20.10 26.26
N LYS A 114 9.47 20.39 27.49
CA LYS A 114 10.30 21.04 28.52
C LYS A 114 11.47 20.16 28.92
N ILE A 115 11.24 18.88 29.21
CA ILE A 115 12.31 17.93 29.59
C ILE A 115 13.34 17.79 28.46
N ILE A 116 12.90 17.71 27.21
CA ILE A 116 13.81 17.65 26.04
C ILE A 116 14.65 18.93 25.93
N ILE A 117 14.05 20.09 26.17
CA ILE A 117 14.78 21.37 26.18
C ILE A 117 15.80 21.41 27.33
N GLU A 118 15.43 20.98 28.53
CA GLU A 118 16.34 20.89 29.69
C GLU A 118 17.52 19.95 29.41
N LEU A 119 17.25 18.74 28.92
CA LEU A 119 18.27 17.77 28.53
C LEU A 119 19.15 18.26 27.36
N SER A 120 18.61 19.10 26.45
CA SER A 120 19.38 19.70 25.35
C SER A 120 20.23 20.89 25.81
N GLN A 121 19.89 21.51 26.95
CA GLN A 121 20.61 22.64 27.54
C GLN A 121 21.72 22.20 28.49
N GLU A 122 21.75 20.94 28.94
CA GLU A 122 22.92 20.32 29.57
C GLU A 122 24.07 20.17 28.56
N LYS A 123 24.69 21.30 28.21
CA LYS A 123 26.02 21.35 27.61
C LYS A 123 27.04 20.90 28.65
N PRO A 124 28.08 20.13 28.28
CA PRO A 124 29.23 19.97 29.14
C PRO A 124 29.92 21.33 29.29
N ASP A 125 30.16 21.75 30.53
CA ASP A 125 30.88 22.96 30.90
C ASP A 125 32.06 23.24 29.96
N GLN A 126 31.89 24.22 29.09
CA GLN A 126 32.99 24.82 28.35
C GLN A 126 33.59 25.94 29.19
N SER A 127 34.86 25.73 29.54
CA SER A 127 35.90 26.75 29.71
C SER A 127 35.66 27.85 30.76
N LEU A 128 36.23 27.65 31.96
CA LEU A 128 36.69 28.77 32.79
C LEU A 128 38.10 29.20 32.33
N PRO A 129 38.39 30.52 32.23
CA PRO A 129 39.73 31.00 31.92
C PRO A 129 40.70 30.72 33.07
N TYR A 130 41.85 30.16 32.70
CA TYR A 130 43.01 29.86 33.51
C TYR A 130 43.52 31.12 34.26
N ALA A 131 43.43 31.12 35.59
CA ALA A 131 44.25 31.97 36.46
C ALA A 131 45.41 31.10 37.01
N PRO A 132 46.68 31.52 36.92
CA PRO A 132 47.79 30.68 37.37
C PRO A 132 47.96 30.80 38.89
N SER A 133 47.94 29.68 39.58
CA SER A 133 48.52 29.54 40.92
C SER A 133 49.08 28.13 41.12
N PRO A 134 50.13 27.98 41.95
CA PRO A 134 51.14 26.96 41.72
C PRO A 134 50.86 25.65 42.46
N VAL A 135 51.10 24.56 41.71
CA VAL A 135 51.63 23.25 42.12
C VAL A 135 50.86 22.46 43.20
N SER A 136 50.26 21.35 42.75
CA SER A 136 50.28 20.07 43.48
C SER A 136 50.20 18.89 42.50
N PRO A 137 50.87 17.75 42.76
CA PRO A 137 51.00 16.66 41.80
C PRO A 137 49.78 15.73 41.89
N VAL A 138 49.07 15.52 40.77
CA VAL A 138 47.87 14.67 40.70
C VAL A 138 48.05 13.57 39.65
N PRO A 139 47.82 12.28 39.97
CA PRO A 139 48.01 11.14 39.07
C PRO A 139 46.86 10.94 38.06
N SER A 140 46.13 12.00 37.68
CA SER A 140 44.86 11.90 36.94
C SER A 140 44.92 12.32 35.47
N GLN A 141 46.10 12.73 34.96
CA GLN A 141 46.25 13.17 33.57
C GLN A 141 46.00 12.05 32.55
N ASP A 142 46.32 10.79 32.89
CA ASP A 142 46.19 9.67 31.95
C ASP A 142 44.72 9.32 31.66
N LYS A 143 43.85 9.38 32.68
CA LYS A 143 42.39 9.18 32.49
C LYS A 143 41.78 10.28 31.63
N HIS A 144 42.20 11.53 31.81
CA HIS A 144 41.70 12.65 31.01
C HIS A 144 42.17 12.57 29.53
N ARG A 145 43.41 12.11 29.31
CA ARG A 145 43.93 11.85 27.96
C ARG A 145 43.17 10.72 27.27
N GLN A 146 42.88 9.63 27.98
CA GLN A 146 42.08 8.52 27.43
C GLN A 146 40.68 8.98 27.01
N VAL A 147 39.97 9.73 27.87
CA VAL A 147 38.64 10.28 27.55
C VAL A 147 38.68 11.19 26.32
N THR A 148 39.73 11.99 26.16
CA THR A 148 39.89 12.87 24.99
C THR A 148 40.08 12.08 23.69
N ILE A 149 40.85 10.99 23.75
CA ILE A 149 41.07 10.08 22.61
C ILE A 149 39.75 9.38 22.25
N ASP A 150 39.03 8.82 23.23
CA ASP A 150 37.77 8.14 23.03
C ASP A 150 36.69 9.10 22.45
N LEU A 151 36.68 10.36 22.90
CA LEU A 151 35.82 11.40 22.35
C LEU A 151 36.18 11.74 20.90
N ALA A 152 37.47 11.80 20.56
CA ALA A 152 37.91 12.02 19.18
C ALA A 152 37.56 10.83 18.29
N GLU A 153 37.69 9.60 18.79
CA GLU A 153 37.36 8.38 18.06
C GLU A 153 35.85 8.31 17.79
N THR A 154 35.00 8.52 18.80
CA THR A 154 33.54 8.56 18.66
C THR A 154 33.09 9.68 17.71
N LYS A 155 33.70 10.86 17.77
CA LYS A 155 33.46 11.95 16.82
C LYS A 155 33.85 11.58 15.39
N SER A 156 34.94 10.84 15.20
CA SER A 156 35.36 10.35 13.89
C SER A 156 34.40 9.29 13.34
N LYS A 157 33.90 8.38 14.20
CA LYS A 157 32.90 7.37 13.85
C LYS A 157 31.58 8.05 13.44
N LEU A 158 31.14 9.07 14.19
CA LEU A 158 29.94 9.85 13.85
C LEU A 158 30.07 10.53 12.48
N ARG A 159 31.25 11.07 12.13
CA ARG A 159 31.50 11.66 10.81
C ARG A 159 31.43 10.62 9.69
N ARG A 160 32.03 9.44 9.89
CA ARG A 160 31.97 8.33 8.93
C ARG A 160 30.55 7.83 8.70
N LEU A 161 29.79 7.61 9.77
CA LEU A 161 28.39 7.20 9.66
C LEU A 161 27.52 8.25 8.97
N ARG A 162 27.77 9.54 9.21
CA ARG A 162 27.06 10.62 8.48
C ARG A 162 27.37 10.60 6.99
N GLN A 163 28.63 10.40 6.62
CA GLN A 163 29.02 10.29 5.21
C GLN A 163 28.40 9.06 4.54
N GLU A 164 28.43 7.90 5.22
CA GLU A 164 27.81 6.68 4.72
C GLU A 164 26.29 6.86 4.51
N VAL A 165 25.60 7.54 5.43
CA VAL A 165 24.18 7.87 5.25
C VAL A 165 23.95 8.75 4.02
N GLU A 166 24.80 9.74 3.77
CA GLU A 166 24.69 10.60 2.59
C GLU A 166 24.90 9.81 1.29
N GLU A 167 25.95 8.98 1.22
CA GLU A 167 26.22 8.11 0.07
C GLU A 167 25.08 7.11 -0.18
N LYS A 168 24.49 6.54 0.88
CA LYS A 168 23.31 5.67 0.75
C LYS A 168 22.09 6.43 0.26
N ASN A 169 21.90 7.69 0.69
CA ASN A 169 20.79 8.52 0.21
C ASN A 169 20.92 8.85 -1.28
N GLU A 170 22.13 9.13 -1.78
CA GLU A 170 22.40 9.34 -3.21
C GLU A 170 22.06 8.08 -4.02
N VAL A 171 22.52 6.90 -3.59
CA VAL A 171 22.20 5.63 -4.27
C VAL A 171 20.70 5.33 -4.26
N ILE A 172 20.00 5.64 -3.15
CA ILE A 172 18.53 5.50 -3.09
C ILE A 172 17.84 6.42 -4.09
N LEU A 173 18.35 7.64 -4.29
CA LEU A 173 17.80 8.57 -5.27
C LEU A 173 17.97 8.05 -6.70
N GLU A 174 19.16 7.53 -7.04
CA GLU A 174 19.43 6.91 -8.35
C GLU A 174 18.48 5.73 -8.63
N TYR A 175 18.31 4.82 -7.67
CA TYR A 175 17.38 3.69 -7.83
C TYR A 175 15.92 4.11 -7.92
N LYS A 176 15.51 5.19 -7.22
CA LYS A 176 14.16 5.75 -7.37
C LYS A 176 13.93 6.30 -8.77
N GLU A 177 14.90 7.01 -9.34
CA GLU A 177 14.81 7.52 -10.71
C GLU A 177 14.78 6.38 -11.74
N GLU A 178 15.59 5.33 -11.55
CA GLU A 178 15.57 4.15 -12.42
C GLU A 178 14.24 3.41 -12.35
N ALA A 179 13.70 3.21 -11.13
CA ALA A 179 12.38 2.62 -10.94
C ALA A 179 11.28 3.42 -11.63
N GLU A 180 11.33 4.75 -11.57
CA GLU A 180 10.36 5.62 -12.24
C GLU A 180 10.46 5.53 -13.77
N LYS A 181 11.68 5.50 -14.33
CA LYS A 181 11.91 5.29 -15.76
C LYS A 181 11.34 3.95 -16.22
N ILE A 182 11.56 2.88 -15.44
CA ILE A 182 11.00 1.55 -15.72
C ILE A 182 9.47 1.57 -15.64
N ASN A 183 8.88 2.27 -14.67
CA ASN A 183 7.44 2.39 -14.55
C ASN A 183 6.81 3.10 -15.77
N VAL A 184 7.39 4.21 -16.21
CA VAL A 184 6.94 4.95 -17.40
C VAL A 184 7.00 4.08 -18.66
N THR A 185 8.12 3.39 -18.90
CA THR A 185 8.27 2.50 -20.06
C THR A 185 7.30 1.31 -20.00
N LEU A 186 7.07 0.75 -18.82
CA LEU A 186 6.09 -0.31 -18.62
C LEU A 186 4.65 0.14 -18.89
N GLN A 187 4.29 1.38 -18.51
CA GLN A 187 2.99 1.96 -18.84
C GLN A 187 2.83 2.17 -20.35
N GLN A 188 3.87 2.66 -21.03
CA GLN A 188 3.86 2.80 -22.49
C GLN A 188 3.65 1.46 -23.21
N LEU A 189 4.41 0.43 -22.82
CA LEU A 189 4.27 -0.91 -23.40
C LEU A 189 2.89 -1.54 -23.13
N ARG A 190 2.31 -1.28 -21.96
CA ARG A 190 0.93 -1.73 -21.66
C ARG A 190 -0.09 -1.04 -22.56
N GLN A 191 0.07 0.24 -22.81
CA GLN A 191 -0.81 1.00 -23.70
C GLN A 191 -0.68 0.51 -25.15
N GLU A 192 0.54 0.33 -25.65
CA GLU A 192 0.79 -0.20 -26.99
C GLU A 192 0.21 -1.62 -27.15
N ASN A 193 0.36 -2.49 -26.14
CA ASN A 193 -0.21 -3.83 -26.17
C ASN A 193 -1.75 -3.80 -26.23
N LEU A 194 -2.38 -2.87 -25.51
CA LEU A 194 -3.83 -2.68 -25.55
C LEU A 194 -4.29 -2.26 -26.96
N GLU A 195 -3.61 -1.30 -27.58
CA GLU A 195 -3.88 -0.82 -28.94
C GLU A 195 -3.72 -1.95 -29.97
N LEU A 196 -2.60 -2.67 -29.93
CA LEU A 196 -2.36 -3.82 -30.82
C LEU A 196 -3.42 -4.92 -30.64
N THR A 197 -3.90 -5.14 -29.41
CA THR A 197 -4.96 -6.10 -29.12
C THR A 197 -6.31 -5.64 -29.67
N GLN A 198 -6.59 -4.34 -29.68
CA GLN A 198 -7.79 -3.77 -30.29
C GLN A 198 -7.72 -3.89 -31.82
N ASP A 199 -6.59 -3.54 -32.43
CA ASP A 199 -6.35 -3.69 -33.86
C ASP A 199 -6.48 -5.14 -34.32
N ALA A 200 -5.94 -6.09 -33.56
CA ALA A 200 -6.08 -7.52 -33.86
C ALA A 200 -7.54 -8.02 -33.75
N ARG A 201 -8.38 -7.39 -32.92
CA ARG A 201 -9.83 -7.67 -32.88
C ARG A 201 -10.54 -7.06 -34.09
N ALA A 202 -10.24 -5.81 -34.44
CA ALA A 202 -10.80 -5.15 -35.62
C ALA A 202 -10.44 -5.91 -36.91
N ALA A 203 -9.18 -6.32 -37.08
CA ALA A 203 -8.73 -7.11 -38.22
C ALA A 203 -9.44 -8.47 -38.33
N ARG A 204 -9.83 -9.08 -37.20
CA ARG A 204 -10.67 -10.30 -37.22
C ARG A 204 -12.08 -9.99 -37.73
N ALA A 205 -12.72 -8.96 -37.19
CA ALA A 205 -14.05 -8.55 -37.64
C ALA A 205 -14.08 -8.25 -39.15
N TYR A 206 -13.09 -7.53 -39.68
CA TYR A 206 -13.00 -7.26 -41.11
C TYR A 206 -12.78 -8.53 -41.96
N ARG A 207 -12.07 -9.53 -41.43
CA ARG A 207 -11.95 -10.83 -42.12
C ARG A 207 -13.29 -11.54 -42.18
N ASP A 208 -14.04 -11.55 -41.08
CA ASP A 208 -15.36 -12.18 -41.02
C ASP A 208 -16.33 -11.49 -41.99
N GLU A 209 -16.36 -10.15 -42.04
CA GLU A 209 -17.15 -9.40 -43.03
C GLU A 209 -16.75 -9.74 -44.46
N LEU A 210 -15.44 -9.82 -44.73
CA LEU A 210 -14.92 -10.14 -46.05
C LEU A 210 -15.31 -11.56 -46.49
N ASP A 211 -15.39 -12.52 -45.56
CA ASP A 211 -15.87 -13.87 -45.85
C ASP A 211 -17.37 -13.90 -46.15
N VAL A 212 -18.20 -13.11 -45.46
CA VAL A 212 -19.61 -12.90 -45.81
C VAL A 212 -19.75 -12.35 -47.23
N TYR A 213 -18.96 -11.34 -47.60
CA TYR A 213 -19.00 -10.78 -48.95
C TYR A 213 -18.56 -11.78 -50.02
N LYS A 214 -17.58 -12.66 -49.73
CA LYS A 214 -17.20 -13.74 -50.66
C LYS A 214 -18.34 -14.71 -50.89
N GLU A 215 -19.04 -15.14 -49.84
CA GLU A 215 -20.20 -16.04 -49.98
C GLU A 215 -21.32 -15.39 -50.79
N MET A 216 -21.62 -14.12 -50.52
CA MET A 216 -22.59 -13.36 -51.31
C MET A 216 -22.19 -13.25 -52.78
N ALA A 217 -20.91 -12.98 -53.07
CA ALA A 217 -20.41 -12.92 -54.43
C ALA A 217 -20.50 -14.27 -55.16
N LEU A 218 -20.19 -15.38 -54.47
CA LEU A 218 -20.36 -16.74 -55.00
C LEU A 218 -21.82 -17.04 -55.34
N LYS A 219 -22.75 -16.70 -54.43
CA LYS A 219 -24.19 -16.87 -54.66
C LYS A 219 -24.68 -16.01 -55.83
N SER A 220 -24.21 -14.76 -55.94
CA SER A 220 -24.53 -13.89 -57.09
C SER A 220 -24.09 -14.52 -58.40
N ARG A 221 -22.86 -15.04 -58.48
CA ARG A 221 -22.35 -15.72 -59.68
C ARG A 221 -23.17 -16.95 -60.05
N GLN A 222 -23.62 -17.74 -59.06
CA GLN A 222 -24.49 -18.89 -59.31
C GLN A 222 -25.83 -18.47 -59.91
N LEU A 223 -26.47 -17.44 -59.33
CA LEU A 223 -27.71 -16.89 -59.83
C LEU A 223 -27.55 -16.30 -61.24
N GLU A 224 -26.44 -15.63 -61.54
CA GLU A 224 -26.12 -15.14 -62.89
C GLU A 224 -26.07 -16.28 -63.92
N VAL A 225 -25.46 -17.42 -63.56
CA VAL A 225 -25.41 -18.62 -64.42
C VAL A 225 -26.79 -19.25 -64.60
N GLU A 226 -27.64 -19.25 -63.58
CA GLU A 226 -29.02 -19.73 -63.72
C GLU A 226 -29.83 -18.82 -64.63
N VAL A 227 -29.69 -17.50 -64.49
CA VAL A 227 -30.36 -16.51 -65.34
C VAL A 227 -29.95 -16.69 -66.80
N THR A 228 -28.68 -16.93 -67.10
CA THR A 228 -28.25 -17.19 -68.49
C THR A 228 -28.88 -18.47 -69.04
N LYS A 229 -28.89 -19.57 -68.27
CA LYS A 229 -29.56 -20.83 -68.66
C LYS A 229 -31.06 -20.64 -68.91
N TYR A 230 -31.76 -19.88 -68.08
CA TYR A 230 -33.18 -19.61 -68.28
C TYR A 230 -33.44 -18.74 -69.52
N LYS A 231 -32.55 -17.78 -69.82
CA LYS A 231 -32.63 -17.00 -71.06
C LYS A 231 -32.44 -17.89 -72.31
N GLU A 232 -31.50 -18.82 -72.29
CA GLU A 232 -31.30 -19.78 -73.38
C GLU A 232 -32.54 -20.64 -73.61
N LYS A 233 -33.12 -21.20 -72.54
CA LYS A 233 -34.38 -21.97 -72.62
C LYS A 233 -35.54 -21.16 -73.16
N MET A 234 -35.64 -19.88 -72.76
CA MET A 234 -36.67 -18.99 -73.29
C MET A 234 -36.50 -18.80 -74.81
N ASN A 235 -35.27 -18.54 -75.26
CA ASN A 235 -34.97 -18.39 -76.69
C ASN A 235 -35.30 -19.67 -77.48
N GLU A 236 -35.01 -20.86 -76.93
CA GLU A 236 -35.38 -22.14 -77.55
C GLU A 236 -36.90 -22.30 -77.66
N MET A 237 -37.65 -21.95 -76.60
CA MET A 237 -39.10 -22.00 -76.60
C MET A 237 -39.70 -21.03 -77.62
N ASP A 238 -39.18 -19.81 -77.70
CA ASP A 238 -39.57 -18.81 -78.71
C ASP A 238 -39.30 -19.30 -80.14
N TYR A 239 -38.15 -19.97 -80.36
CA TYR A 239 -37.83 -20.59 -81.65
C TYR A 239 -38.83 -21.70 -82.01
N LEU A 240 -39.12 -22.60 -81.07
CA LEU A 240 -40.09 -23.68 -81.29
C LEU A 240 -41.51 -23.13 -81.54
N SER A 241 -41.92 -22.09 -80.81
CA SER A 241 -43.22 -21.45 -81.00
C SER A 241 -43.36 -20.88 -82.41
N LYS A 242 -42.35 -20.13 -82.89
CA LYS A 242 -42.32 -19.61 -84.28
C LYS A 242 -42.41 -20.74 -85.31
N ARG A 243 -41.69 -21.83 -85.10
CA ARG A 243 -41.70 -22.97 -86.03
C ARG A 243 -43.05 -23.68 -86.07
N VAL A 244 -43.75 -23.76 -84.93
CA VAL A 244 -45.12 -24.27 -84.86
C VAL A 244 -46.09 -23.34 -85.59
N GLU A 245 -46.00 -22.03 -85.37
CA GLU A 245 -46.81 -21.02 -86.06
C GLU A 245 -46.62 -21.08 -87.58
N GLU A 246 -45.38 -21.19 -88.06
CA GLU A 246 -45.08 -21.39 -89.47
C GLU A 246 -45.76 -22.65 -90.02
N MET A 247 -45.61 -23.81 -89.36
CA MET A 247 -46.26 -25.06 -89.80
C MET A 247 -47.79 -24.95 -89.85
N ILE A 248 -48.40 -24.26 -88.87
CA ILE A 248 -49.83 -23.97 -88.86
C ILE A 248 -50.20 -23.10 -90.08
N GLY A 249 -49.40 -22.07 -90.38
CA GLY A 249 -49.55 -21.24 -91.57
C GLY A 249 -49.44 -22.05 -92.87
N TRP A 250 -48.47 -22.96 -92.98
CA TRP A 250 -48.30 -23.85 -94.14
C TRP A 250 -49.50 -24.78 -94.34
N LYS A 251 -50.06 -25.35 -93.27
CA LYS A 251 -51.26 -26.19 -93.34
C LYS A 251 -52.46 -25.39 -93.85
N LYS A 252 -52.69 -24.20 -93.29
CA LYS A 252 -53.79 -23.30 -93.66
C LYS A 252 -53.71 -22.88 -95.14
N SER A 253 -52.51 -22.56 -95.64
CA SER A 253 -52.29 -22.20 -97.05
C SER A 253 -52.49 -23.36 -98.03
N ARG A 254 -52.37 -24.62 -97.58
CA ARG A 254 -52.62 -25.82 -98.39
C ARG A 254 -54.06 -26.33 -98.32
N GLY A 255 -54.96 -25.61 -97.64
CA GLY A 255 -56.39 -25.95 -97.57
C GLY A 255 -56.72 -27.16 -96.67
N TRP A 256 -55.84 -27.50 -95.73
CA TRP A 256 -56.10 -28.48 -94.66
C TRP A 256 -56.65 -27.80 -93.41
#